data_AF-A0A2H0M5F9-F1
#
_entry.id   AF-A0A2H0M5F9-F1
#
_cell.length_a   1.000
_cell.length_b   1.000
_cell.length_c   1.000
_cell.angle_alpha   90.00
_cell.angle_beta   90.00
_cell.angle_gamma   90.00
#
_symmetry.space_group_name_H-M   'P 1'
#
loop_
_entity.id
_entity.type
_entity.pdbx_description
1 polymer ?
#
loop_
_entity_poly.entity_id
_entity_poly.type
_entity_poly.pdbx_seq_one_letter_code
_entity_poly.pdbx_strand_id
1 'polypeptide(L)'
;MEINPNELKRIRNEEGLRNPDDVYELTPKRGIEIGSEVKNEQMELLKEDIRNFFAETEKEYQEAFGALIAEYKENKGLPSDKILEYLNDHNLDKPVFTLVEGGEEGLLANYGFEGERLGEGEVLAMFQLPKQLAQFWQKGGTESWGELGEDVGPMIIEWGHFYRELMEVVWEKIGYYESEKGIRFDRINGIGDHDPKLYYYIWKISRWED
;
A
#
# COMPACT_ATOMS: atom_id res chain seq x y z
N MET A 1 -18.21 17.46 -4.11
CA MET A 1 -17.42 18.69 -4.32
C MET A 1 -16.61 18.42 -5.58
N GLU A 2 -16.91 19.08 -6.70
CA GLU A 2 -16.17 18.86 -7.96
C GLU A 2 -14.76 19.44 -7.84
N ILE A 3 -13.75 18.57 -7.86
CA ILE A 3 -12.35 18.99 -7.82
C ILE A 3 -11.99 19.54 -9.20
N ASN A 4 -11.48 20.77 -9.23
CA ASN A 4 -11.13 21.47 -10.47
C ASN A 4 -10.01 20.72 -11.22
N PRO A 5 -10.25 20.25 -12.47
CA PRO A 5 -9.27 19.51 -13.26
C PRO A 5 -7.95 20.27 -13.46
N ASN A 6 -7.97 21.60 -13.42
CA ASN A 6 -6.78 22.43 -13.57
C ASN A 6 -5.95 22.53 -12.28
N GLU A 7 -6.55 22.35 -11.10
CA GLU A 7 -5.81 22.22 -9.83
C GLU A 7 -5.10 20.88 -9.75
N LEU A 8 -5.77 19.80 -10.15
CA LEU A 8 -5.15 18.48 -10.29
C LEU A 8 -3.99 18.51 -11.28
N LYS A 9 -4.12 19.23 -12.40
CA LYS A 9 -3.04 19.39 -13.38
C LYS A 9 -1.85 20.20 -12.84
N ARG A 10 -2.09 21.18 -11.97
CA ARG A 10 -1.02 21.94 -11.29
C ARG A 10 -0.27 21.07 -10.28
N ILE A 11 -0.99 20.34 -9.44
CA ILE A 11 -0.42 19.39 -8.46
C ILE A 11 0.36 18.28 -9.19
N ARG A 12 -0.15 17.75 -10.30
CA ARG A 12 0.53 16.75 -11.15
C ARG A 12 1.85 17.22 -11.74
N ASN A 13 1.98 18.52 -12.04
CA ASN A 13 3.20 19.12 -12.61
C ASN A 13 4.22 19.59 -11.57
N GLU A 14 3.75 19.83 -10.33
CA GLU A 14 4.57 20.32 -9.21
C GLU A 14 5.15 19.18 -8.37
N GLU A 15 4.56 17.96 -8.41
CA GLU A 15 4.95 16.82 -7.55
C GLU A 15 5.69 15.68 -8.28
N GLY A 16 5.96 15.84 -9.58
CA GLY A 16 6.58 14.80 -10.38
C GLY A 16 8.10 14.93 -10.49
N LEU A 17 8.84 13.89 -10.04
CA LEU A 17 10.29 13.73 -10.28
C LEU A 17 10.62 14.15 -11.71
N ARG A 18 11.49 15.16 -11.85
CA ARG A 18 12.02 15.63 -13.14
C ARG A 18 13.34 14.93 -13.45
N ASN A 19 13.99 14.33 -12.44
CA ASN A 19 15.24 13.60 -12.56
C ASN A 19 15.23 12.27 -11.76
N PRO A 20 16.06 11.28 -12.15
CA PRO A 20 16.21 10.00 -11.43
C PRO A 20 16.64 10.12 -9.96
N ASP A 21 17.29 11.22 -9.59
CA ASP A 21 17.84 11.48 -8.26
C ASP A 21 16.81 12.09 -7.28
N ASP A 22 15.61 12.42 -7.73
CA ASP A 22 14.60 13.06 -6.88
C ASP A 22 14.01 12.08 -5.82
N VAL A 23 14.39 10.79 -5.87
CA VAL A 23 14.03 9.73 -4.92
C VAL A 23 14.69 9.95 -3.53
N TYR A 24 15.77 10.73 -3.44
CA TYR A 24 16.53 10.93 -2.19
C TYR A 24 15.85 11.83 -1.13
N GLU A 25 14.76 12.52 -1.46
CA GLU A 25 14.03 13.39 -0.53
C GLU A 25 12.98 12.64 0.34
N LEU A 26 12.96 11.32 0.28
CA LEU A 26 11.88 10.50 0.81
C LEU A 26 12.11 10.02 2.25
N THR A 27 11.97 10.88 3.27
CA THR A 27 11.94 10.39 4.67
C THR A 27 10.66 9.62 5.00
N PRO A 28 10.73 8.42 5.63
CA PRO A 28 9.57 7.67 6.12
C PRO A 28 9.01 8.23 7.44
N LYS A 29 7.68 8.16 7.64
CA LYS A 29 7.06 8.35 8.96
C LYS A 29 6.95 6.98 9.65
N ARG A 30 7.43 6.86 10.89
CA ARG A 30 7.32 5.65 11.72
C ARG A 30 5.90 5.49 12.27
N GLY A 31 5.39 4.27 12.23
CA GLY A 31 4.16 3.86 12.94
C GLY A 31 4.35 3.94 14.47
N ILE A 32 3.26 4.19 15.18
CA ILE A 32 3.19 4.31 16.64
C ILE A 32 2.48 3.06 17.18
N GLU A 33 3.10 2.38 18.15
CA GLU A 33 2.49 1.28 18.91
C GLU A 33 2.06 1.78 20.30
N ILE A 34 0.79 1.60 20.70
CA ILE A 34 0.33 1.78 22.10
C ILE A 34 -0.77 0.75 22.41
N GLY A 35 -0.46 -0.31 23.15
CA GLY A 35 -1.43 -1.40 23.43
C GLY A 35 -2.30 -1.26 24.68
N SER A 36 -3.29 -2.15 24.82
CA SER A 36 -3.67 -2.87 26.06
C SER A 36 -4.65 -4.04 25.79
N GLU A 37 -4.46 -5.17 26.48
CA GLU A 37 -5.12 -6.49 26.28
C GLU A 37 -6.55 -6.63 26.84
N VAL A 38 -7.39 -7.36 26.09
CA VAL A 38 -8.44 -8.25 26.63
C VAL A 38 -8.24 -9.62 25.99
N LYS A 39 -7.90 -10.65 26.78
CA LYS A 39 -7.65 -12.03 26.30
C LYS A 39 -8.95 -12.75 25.97
N ASN A 40 -9.45 -12.54 24.76
CA ASN A 40 -10.32 -13.49 24.08
C ASN A 40 -9.42 -14.38 23.20
N GLU A 41 -9.38 -15.69 23.46
CA GLU A 41 -8.54 -16.65 22.72
C GLU A 41 -8.82 -16.62 21.22
N GLN A 42 -10.08 -16.41 20.81
CA GLN A 42 -10.45 -16.26 19.40
C GLN A 42 -9.88 -14.98 18.77
N MET A 43 -9.80 -13.91 19.57
CA MET A 43 -9.22 -12.64 19.13
C MET A 43 -7.71 -12.77 18.94
N GLU A 44 -7.02 -13.45 19.84
CA GLU A 44 -5.58 -13.69 19.69
C GLU A 44 -5.27 -14.58 18.49
N LEU A 45 -6.10 -15.60 18.21
CA LEU A 45 -5.98 -16.41 17.00
C LEU A 45 -6.23 -15.59 15.72
N LEU A 46 -7.21 -14.68 15.73
CA LEU A 46 -7.44 -13.78 14.59
C LEU A 46 -6.23 -12.87 14.36
N LYS A 47 -5.68 -12.27 15.42
CA LYS A 47 -4.48 -11.44 15.32
C LYS A 47 -3.26 -12.23 14.85
N GLU A 48 -3.09 -13.48 15.28
CA GLU A 48 -2.04 -14.36 14.79
C GLU A 48 -2.17 -14.61 13.29
N ASP A 49 -3.37 -14.93 12.80
CA ASP A 49 -3.60 -15.11 11.36
C ASP A 49 -3.37 -13.82 10.56
N ILE A 50 -3.71 -12.66 11.12
CA ILE A 50 -3.42 -11.36 10.47
C ILE A 50 -1.92 -11.10 10.40
N ARG A 51 -1.17 -11.44 11.45
CA ARG A 51 0.30 -11.34 11.44
C ARG A 51 0.92 -12.30 10.42
N ASN A 52 0.36 -13.50 10.26
CA ASN A 52 0.76 -14.44 9.22
C ASN A 52 0.46 -13.88 7.82
N PHE A 53 -0.73 -13.32 7.62
CA PHE A 53 -1.10 -12.63 6.39
C PHE A 53 -0.10 -11.52 6.04
N PHE A 54 0.27 -10.67 7.02
CA PHE A 54 1.27 -9.61 6.79
C PHE A 54 2.63 -10.18 6.38
N ALA A 55 3.14 -11.17 7.12
CA ALA A 55 4.45 -11.75 6.85
C ALA A 55 4.53 -12.45 5.49
N GLU A 56 3.50 -13.22 5.13
CA GLU A 56 3.40 -13.91 3.84
C GLU A 56 3.24 -12.91 2.69
N THR A 57 2.36 -11.91 2.84
CA THR A 57 2.15 -10.88 1.82
C THR A 57 3.40 -10.04 1.61
N GLU A 58 4.06 -9.57 2.68
CA GLU A 58 5.32 -8.80 2.55
C GLU A 58 6.38 -9.58 1.78
N LYS A 59 6.53 -10.88 2.08
CA LYS A 59 7.52 -11.72 1.42
C LYS A 59 7.23 -11.89 -0.07
N GLU A 60 6.01 -12.29 -0.42
CA GLU A 60 5.63 -12.50 -1.82
C GLU A 60 5.66 -11.20 -2.61
N TYR A 61 5.25 -10.09 -1.99
CA TYR A 61 5.35 -8.76 -2.58
C TYR A 61 6.80 -8.37 -2.87
N GLN A 62 7.70 -8.57 -1.91
CA GLN A 62 9.12 -8.24 -2.07
C GLN A 62 9.78 -9.10 -3.15
N GLU A 63 9.43 -10.40 -3.23
CA GLU A 63 9.88 -11.30 -4.30
C GLU A 63 9.39 -10.83 -5.68
N ALA A 64 8.10 -10.48 -5.80
CA ALA A 64 7.53 -9.93 -7.03
C ALA A 64 8.16 -8.58 -7.41
N PHE A 65 8.42 -7.71 -6.43
CA PHE A 65 9.08 -6.42 -6.64
C PHE A 65 10.49 -6.63 -7.20
N GLY A 66 11.25 -7.54 -6.60
CA GLY A 66 12.60 -7.90 -7.06
C GLY A 66 12.60 -8.46 -8.49
N ALA A 67 11.63 -9.30 -8.83
CA ALA A 67 11.47 -9.84 -10.17
C ALA A 67 11.18 -8.74 -11.22
N LEU A 68 10.24 -7.85 -10.92
CA LEU A 68 9.90 -6.71 -11.80
C LEU A 68 11.08 -5.75 -11.99
N ILE A 69 11.82 -5.47 -10.91
CA ILE A 69 13.04 -4.68 -10.99
C ILE A 69 14.09 -5.34 -11.91
N ALA A 70 14.31 -6.64 -11.75
CA ALA A 70 15.29 -7.37 -12.55
C ALA A 70 14.92 -7.34 -14.04
N GLU A 71 13.64 -7.56 -14.35
CA GLU A 71 13.11 -7.47 -15.71
C GLU A 71 13.28 -6.06 -16.30
N TYR A 72 12.93 -5.01 -15.54
CA TYR A 72 13.12 -3.62 -15.98
C TYR A 72 14.58 -3.30 -16.25
N LYS A 73 15.49 -3.84 -15.43
CA LYS A 73 16.92 -3.62 -15.58
C LYS A 73 17.48 -4.31 -16.80
N GLU A 74 17.04 -5.53 -17.07
CA GLU A 74 17.43 -6.28 -18.27
C GLU A 74 16.90 -5.61 -19.55
N ASN A 75 15.64 -5.20 -19.56
CA ASN A 75 14.97 -4.70 -20.76
C ASN A 75 15.21 -3.21 -21.04
N LYS A 76 15.28 -2.37 -19.99
CA LYS A 76 15.36 -0.90 -20.10
C LYS A 76 16.66 -0.32 -19.55
N GLY A 77 17.50 -1.12 -18.89
CA GLY A 77 18.71 -0.63 -18.22
C GLY A 77 18.43 0.22 -16.97
N LEU A 78 17.22 0.14 -16.42
CA LEU A 78 16.74 0.91 -15.27
C LEU A 78 16.11 -0.01 -14.22
N PRO A 79 16.15 0.36 -12.93
CA PRO A 79 16.81 1.53 -12.38
C PRO A 79 18.33 1.35 -12.23
N SER A 80 19.03 2.46 -11.96
CA SER A 80 20.48 2.43 -11.69
C SER A 80 20.78 1.68 -10.38
N ASP A 81 22.02 1.19 -10.22
CA ASP A 81 22.46 0.51 -9.00
C ASP A 81 22.25 1.37 -7.74
N LYS A 82 22.47 2.68 -7.83
CA LYS A 82 22.26 3.61 -6.71
C LYS A 82 20.79 3.71 -6.27
N ILE A 83 19.85 3.61 -7.21
CA ILE A 83 18.43 3.60 -6.88
C ILE A 83 18.07 2.27 -6.22
N LEU A 84 18.64 1.15 -6.68
CA LEU A 84 18.42 -0.16 -6.04
C LEU A 84 18.94 -0.19 -4.61
N GLU A 85 20.15 0.32 -4.38
CA GLU A 85 20.73 0.47 -3.05
C GLU A 85 19.82 1.32 -2.16
N TYR A 86 19.34 2.46 -2.67
CA TYR A 86 18.43 3.34 -1.92
C TYR A 86 17.11 2.66 -1.56
N LEU A 87 16.48 1.94 -2.50
CA LEU A 87 15.23 1.23 -2.24
C LEU A 87 15.40 0.19 -1.13
N ASN A 88 16.49 -0.58 -1.20
CA ASN A 88 16.81 -1.60 -0.20
C ASN A 88 17.12 -0.98 1.18
N ASP A 89 17.98 0.04 1.23
CA ASP A 89 18.40 0.67 2.49
C ASP A 89 17.24 1.34 3.24
N HIS A 90 16.18 1.69 2.53
CA HIS A 90 14.98 2.32 3.07
C HIS A 90 13.74 1.42 3.15
N ASN A 91 13.87 0.12 2.83
CA ASN A 91 12.76 -0.85 2.78
C ASN A 91 11.58 -0.37 1.91
N LEU A 92 11.91 0.19 0.75
CA LEU A 92 10.94 0.70 -0.23
C LEU A 92 10.56 -0.36 -1.26
N ASP A 93 10.94 -1.61 -1.07
CA ASP A 93 10.61 -2.76 -1.92
C ASP A 93 9.46 -3.59 -1.37
N LYS A 94 8.87 -3.18 -0.23
CA LYS A 94 7.77 -3.89 0.43
C LYS A 94 6.76 -2.94 1.09
N PRO A 95 5.49 -3.35 1.22
CA PRO A 95 4.48 -2.55 1.90
C PRO A 95 4.73 -2.52 3.41
N VAL A 96 4.06 -1.60 4.08
CA VAL A 96 3.98 -1.55 5.54
C VAL A 96 2.58 -1.97 5.96
N PHE A 97 2.51 -3.00 6.78
CA PHE A 97 1.28 -3.38 7.47
C PHE A 97 1.32 -2.92 8.93
N THR A 98 0.16 -2.55 9.47
CA THR A 98 0.01 -2.17 10.87
C THR A 98 -1.28 -2.76 11.40
N LEU A 99 -1.16 -3.62 12.42
CA LEU A 99 -2.29 -4.02 13.25
C LEU A 99 -2.46 -2.93 14.32
N VAL A 100 -3.63 -2.31 14.36
CA VAL A 100 -3.93 -1.24 15.32
C VAL A 100 -4.53 -1.89 16.56
N GLU A 101 -3.85 -1.73 17.69
CA GLU A 101 -4.34 -2.15 18.99
C GLU A 101 -4.40 -0.90 19.88
N GLY A 102 -5.58 -0.49 20.35
CA GLY A 102 -5.70 0.61 21.31
C GLY A 102 -5.37 1.98 20.71
N GLY A 103 -6.26 2.50 19.88
CA GLY A 103 -6.09 3.80 19.20
C GLY A 103 -6.82 3.93 17.87
N GLU A 104 -7.72 2.99 17.59
CA GLU A 104 -8.47 2.83 16.35
C GLU A 104 -9.27 4.09 16.04
N GLU A 105 -9.97 4.66 17.01
CA GLU A 105 -10.73 5.91 16.83
C GLU A 105 -9.82 7.09 16.44
N GLY A 106 -8.64 7.19 17.06
CA GLY A 106 -7.67 8.24 16.75
C GLY A 106 -7.07 8.08 15.37
N LEU A 107 -6.73 6.85 14.97
CA LEU A 107 -6.25 6.56 13.62
C LEU A 107 -7.32 6.87 12.57
N LEU A 108 -8.54 6.39 12.77
CA LEU A 108 -9.66 6.64 11.84
C LEU A 108 -9.95 8.13 11.71
N ALA A 109 -9.94 8.89 12.81
CA ALA A 109 -10.12 10.34 12.76
C ALA A 109 -9.00 11.04 11.97
N ASN A 110 -7.74 10.66 12.18
CA ASN A 110 -6.60 11.21 11.44
C ASN A 110 -6.71 11.00 9.92
N TYR A 111 -7.43 9.96 9.50
CA TYR A 111 -7.67 9.65 8.09
C TYR A 111 -9.06 10.08 7.59
N GLY A 112 -9.84 10.82 8.39
CA GLY A 112 -11.13 11.39 7.98
C GLY A 112 -12.33 10.45 8.10
N PHE A 113 -12.18 9.31 8.79
CA PHE A 113 -13.24 8.32 9.03
C PHE A 113 -13.86 8.49 10.43
N GLU A 114 -14.06 9.74 10.83
CA GLU A 114 -14.66 10.14 12.10
C GLU A 114 -16.12 9.66 12.18
N GLY A 115 -16.35 8.52 12.83
CA GLY A 115 -17.68 7.91 12.94
C GLY A 115 -17.70 6.42 12.64
N GLU A 116 -16.65 5.93 11.97
CA GLU A 116 -16.41 4.49 11.88
C GLU A 116 -16.15 3.90 13.28
N ARG A 117 -16.71 2.72 13.51
CA ARG A 117 -16.59 1.97 14.76
C ARG A 117 -16.27 0.53 14.46
N LEU A 118 -15.44 -0.08 15.29
CA LEU A 118 -15.22 -1.52 15.26
C LEU A 118 -16.36 -2.21 16.01
N GLY A 119 -16.90 -3.25 15.40
CA GLY A 119 -17.79 -4.21 16.02
C GLY A 119 -17.06 -5.12 17.01
N GLU A 120 -17.83 -5.87 17.79
CA GLU A 120 -17.28 -6.93 18.61
C GLU A 120 -16.65 -8.00 17.72
N GLY A 121 -15.43 -8.44 18.06
CA GLY A 121 -14.71 -9.43 17.24
C GLY A 121 -13.96 -8.87 16.02
N GLU A 122 -14.02 -7.55 15.79
CA GLU A 122 -13.26 -6.89 14.73
C GLU A 122 -11.92 -6.34 15.24
N VAL A 123 -10.93 -6.30 14.35
CA VAL A 123 -9.67 -5.57 14.54
C VAL A 123 -9.40 -4.65 13.37
N LEU A 124 -8.64 -3.59 13.61
CA LEU A 124 -8.30 -2.62 12.57
C LEU A 124 -6.90 -2.90 12.06
N ALA A 125 -6.76 -2.99 10.74
CA ALA A 125 -5.47 -3.11 10.07
C ALA A 125 -5.30 -2.01 9.02
N MET A 126 -4.07 -1.54 8.86
CA MET A 126 -3.69 -0.59 7.83
C MET A 126 -2.61 -1.20 6.95
N PHE A 127 -2.77 -1.02 5.64
CA PHE A 127 -1.75 -1.30 4.63
C PHE A 127 -1.31 0.02 4.02
N GLN A 128 -0.01 0.19 3.81
CA GLN A 128 0.55 1.33 3.11
C GLN A 128 1.52 0.84 2.04
N LEU A 129 1.39 1.40 0.84
CA LEU A 129 2.34 1.14 -0.23
C LEU A 129 3.73 1.68 0.12
N PRO A 130 4.80 1.10 -0.48
CA PRO A 130 6.08 1.78 -0.57
C PRO A 130 5.90 3.20 -1.11
N LYS A 131 6.62 4.16 -0.53
CA LYS A 131 6.35 5.59 -0.72
C LYS A 131 6.39 6.02 -2.20
N GLN A 132 7.31 5.50 -2.99
CA GLN A 132 7.41 5.80 -4.42
C GLN A 132 6.21 5.26 -5.20
N LEU A 133 5.67 4.10 -4.81
CA LEU A 133 4.44 3.59 -5.42
C LEU A 133 3.25 4.42 -4.96
N ALA A 134 3.17 4.79 -3.68
CA ALA A 134 2.10 5.65 -3.17
C ALA A 134 2.03 7.00 -3.90
N GLN A 135 3.18 7.59 -4.24
CA GLN A 135 3.26 8.90 -4.90
C GLN A 135 3.11 8.83 -6.43
N PHE A 136 3.50 7.71 -7.05
CA PHE A 136 3.66 7.60 -8.50
C PHE A 136 2.89 6.43 -9.14
N TRP A 137 1.89 5.87 -8.45
CA TRP A 137 1.06 4.76 -8.95
C TRP A 137 0.36 5.03 -10.30
N GLN A 138 0.21 6.30 -10.68
CA GLN A 138 -0.37 6.73 -11.95
C GLN A 138 0.65 6.84 -13.10
N LYS A 139 1.95 6.85 -12.78
CA LYS A 139 3.04 7.08 -13.75
C LYS A 139 3.47 5.78 -14.42
N GLY A 140 3.13 5.60 -15.69
CA GLY A 140 3.41 4.39 -16.47
C GLY A 140 2.26 3.38 -16.48
N GLY A 141 2.48 2.25 -17.17
CA GLY A 141 1.45 1.22 -17.36
C GLY A 141 0.38 1.58 -18.38
N THR A 142 0.68 2.48 -19.32
CA THR A 142 -0.22 2.84 -20.44
C THR A 142 -0.53 1.65 -21.34
N GLU A 143 0.39 0.69 -21.45
CA GLU A 143 0.18 -0.54 -22.21
C GLU A 143 -0.83 -1.49 -21.54
N SER A 144 -0.96 -1.42 -20.21
CA SER A 144 -1.83 -2.32 -19.43
C SER A 144 -3.20 -1.70 -19.14
N TRP A 145 -3.30 -0.37 -18.94
CA TRP A 145 -4.51 0.28 -18.37
C TRP A 145 -5.02 1.52 -19.14
N GLY A 146 -4.57 1.75 -20.38
CA GLY A 146 -5.11 2.79 -21.26
C GLY A 146 -5.05 4.19 -20.64
N GLU A 147 -6.19 4.87 -20.52
CA GLU A 147 -6.29 6.27 -20.06
C GLU A 147 -5.95 6.49 -18.57
N LEU A 148 -5.85 5.42 -17.78
CA LEU A 148 -5.50 5.48 -16.34
C LEU A 148 -3.98 5.41 -16.09
N GLY A 149 -3.18 5.17 -17.13
CA GLY A 149 -1.72 5.28 -17.09
C GLY A 149 -1.24 6.61 -17.69
N GLU A 150 -0.10 7.10 -17.22
CA GLU A 150 0.58 8.26 -17.80
C GLU A 150 1.85 7.81 -18.52
N ASP A 151 2.01 8.14 -19.80
CA ASP A 151 3.25 7.84 -20.53
C ASP A 151 4.40 8.69 -19.95
N VAL A 152 5.40 8.02 -19.41
CA VAL A 152 6.59 8.63 -18.79
C VAL A 152 7.83 8.55 -19.68
N GLY A 153 7.70 7.99 -20.90
CA GLY A 153 8.81 7.80 -21.82
C GLY A 153 9.78 6.68 -21.42
N PRO A 154 10.76 6.37 -22.30
CA PRO A 154 11.55 5.14 -22.21
C PRO A 154 12.61 5.13 -21.11
N MET A 155 12.92 6.29 -20.52
CA MET A 155 14.02 6.43 -19.53
C MET A 155 13.52 6.70 -18.10
N ILE A 156 12.24 6.48 -17.83
CA ILE A 156 11.64 6.66 -16.50
C ILE A 156 11.08 5.32 -16.03
N ILE A 157 11.22 5.05 -14.73
CA ILE A 157 10.63 3.86 -14.10
C ILE A 157 9.11 4.04 -14.07
N GLU A 158 8.40 3.07 -14.60
CA GLU A 158 6.94 3.05 -14.64
C GLU A 158 6.37 2.53 -13.31
N TRP A 159 6.42 3.34 -12.27
CA TRP A 159 5.90 2.98 -10.94
C TRP A 159 4.43 2.57 -10.94
N GLY A 160 3.64 3.05 -11.90
CA GLY A 160 2.27 2.60 -12.11
C GLY A 160 2.15 1.20 -12.70
N HIS A 161 3.14 0.71 -13.44
CA HIS A 161 3.20 -0.70 -13.81
C HIS A 161 3.49 -1.56 -12.56
N PHE A 162 4.51 -1.18 -11.79
CA PHE A 162 4.85 -1.85 -10.52
C PHE A 162 3.65 -1.93 -9.57
N TYR A 163 2.96 -0.80 -9.36
CA TYR A 163 1.79 -0.76 -8.49
C TYR A 163 0.74 -1.81 -8.90
N ARG A 164 0.45 -1.96 -10.19
CA ARG A 164 -0.60 -2.87 -10.68
C ARG A 164 -0.22 -4.32 -10.43
N GLU A 165 0.96 -4.72 -10.90
CA GLU A 165 1.47 -6.09 -10.73
C GLU A 165 1.58 -6.47 -9.24
N LEU A 166 2.05 -5.54 -8.41
CA LEU A 166 2.28 -5.83 -7.00
C LEU A 166 0.99 -5.82 -6.16
N MET A 167 -0.03 -5.07 -6.56
CA MET A 167 -1.32 -5.11 -5.87
C MET A 167 -2.07 -6.41 -6.12
N GLU A 168 -1.83 -7.11 -7.24
CA GLU A 168 -2.40 -8.44 -7.46
C GLU A 168 -1.98 -9.41 -6.36
N VAL A 169 -0.71 -9.38 -5.93
CA VAL A 169 -0.22 -10.18 -4.79
C VAL A 169 -1.04 -9.94 -3.52
N VAL A 170 -1.36 -8.68 -3.22
CA VAL A 170 -2.14 -8.30 -2.03
C VAL A 170 -3.58 -8.81 -2.15
N TRP A 171 -4.22 -8.63 -3.31
CA TRP A 171 -5.60 -9.04 -3.54
C TRP A 171 -5.76 -10.56 -3.58
N GLU A 172 -4.84 -11.27 -4.20
CA GLU A 172 -4.81 -12.73 -4.20
C GLU A 172 -4.63 -13.28 -2.79
N LYS A 173 -3.74 -12.65 -1.98
CA LYS A 173 -3.55 -13.08 -0.60
C LYS A 173 -4.78 -12.82 0.27
N ILE A 174 -5.44 -11.67 0.11
CA ILE A 174 -6.74 -11.40 0.76
C ILE A 174 -7.73 -12.49 0.36
N GLY A 175 -7.90 -12.77 -0.93
CA GLY A 175 -8.81 -13.81 -1.42
C GLY A 175 -8.54 -15.19 -0.83
N TYR A 176 -7.26 -15.57 -0.71
CA TYR A 176 -6.85 -16.83 -0.06
C TYR A 176 -7.21 -16.88 1.43
N TYR A 177 -6.95 -15.81 2.19
CA TYR A 177 -7.31 -15.76 3.62
C TYR A 177 -8.83 -15.72 3.83
N GLU A 178 -9.57 -15.10 2.90
CA GLU A 178 -11.02 -15.12 2.94
C GLU A 178 -11.59 -16.52 2.67
N SER A 179 -11.07 -17.24 1.67
CA SER A 179 -11.59 -18.58 1.31
C SER A 179 -11.10 -19.70 2.22
N GLU A 180 -9.81 -19.71 2.58
CA GLU A 180 -9.18 -20.86 3.26
C GLU A 180 -9.08 -20.69 4.78
N LYS A 181 -9.09 -19.45 5.28
CA LYS A 181 -8.90 -19.15 6.71
C LYS A 181 -10.15 -18.59 7.38
N GLY A 182 -11.21 -18.36 6.62
CA GLY A 182 -12.46 -17.80 7.15
C GLY A 182 -12.22 -16.45 7.83
N ILE A 183 -11.36 -15.63 7.26
CA ILE A 183 -11.16 -14.24 7.66
C ILE A 183 -11.97 -13.35 6.71
N ARG A 184 -12.43 -12.20 7.16
CA ARG A 184 -13.14 -11.23 6.33
C ARG A 184 -12.41 -9.89 6.37
N PHE A 185 -12.22 -9.27 5.21
CA PHE A 185 -11.57 -7.96 5.10
C PHE A 185 -12.57 -6.91 4.61
N ASP A 186 -13.14 -6.13 5.53
CA ASP A 186 -14.04 -5.03 5.19
C ASP A 186 -13.24 -3.73 5.04
N ARG A 187 -13.04 -3.30 3.78
CA ARG A 187 -12.32 -2.06 3.47
C ARG A 187 -13.15 -0.83 3.83
N ILE A 188 -12.59 0.04 4.67
CA ILE A 188 -13.22 1.29 5.12
C ILE A 188 -13.12 2.37 4.05
N ASN A 189 -11.93 2.56 3.46
CA ASN A 189 -11.70 3.62 2.50
C ASN A 189 -11.91 3.14 1.05
N GLY A 190 -12.79 3.82 0.32
CA GLY A 190 -13.12 3.52 -1.07
C GLY A 190 -12.10 4.06 -2.06
N ILE A 191 -12.33 3.75 -3.34
CA ILE A 191 -11.52 4.28 -4.44
C ILE A 191 -11.74 5.79 -4.50
N GLY A 192 -10.66 6.58 -4.28
CA GLY A 192 -10.71 8.03 -4.28
C GLY A 192 -10.72 8.68 -2.89
N ASP A 193 -10.82 7.90 -1.82
CA ASP A 193 -10.78 8.38 -0.44
C ASP A 193 -9.34 8.45 0.13
N HIS A 194 -8.34 8.27 -0.72
CA HIS A 194 -6.93 8.30 -0.35
C HIS A 194 -6.38 9.74 -0.40
N ASP A 195 -5.52 10.08 0.57
CA ASP A 195 -4.52 11.12 0.32
C ASP A 195 -3.62 10.62 -0.82
N PRO A 196 -3.56 11.32 -1.98
CA PRO A 196 -2.78 10.89 -3.13
C PRO A 196 -1.30 10.67 -2.84
N LYS A 197 -0.78 11.20 -1.72
CA LYS A 197 0.63 11.09 -1.30
C LYS A 197 0.90 9.91 -0.37
N LEU A 198 -0.13 9.30 0.21
CA LEU A 198 0.01 8.34 1.30
C LEU A 198 -0.66 6.99 1.02
N TYR A 199 -1.18 6.78 -0.20
CA TYR A 199 -1.89 5.60 -0.69
C TYR A 199 -1.89 4.39 0.27
N TYR A 200 -3.00 4.25 0.98
CA TYR A 200 -3.16 3.31 2.10
C TYR A 200 -4.53 2.64 2.05
N TYR A 201 -4.66 1.41 2.54
CA TYR A 201 -5.95 0.78 2.80
C TYR A 201 -6.15 0.59 4.30
N ILE A 202 -7.37 0.82 4.76
CA ILE A 202 -7.79 0.52 6.13
C ILE A 202 -8.86 -0.56 6.06
N TRP A 203 -8.64 -1.65 6.78
CA TRP A 203 -9.57 -2.79 6.86
C TRP A 203 -10.03 -2.98 8.30
N LYS A 204 -11.33 -3.22 8.45
CA LYS A 204 -11.84 -3.97 9.60
C LYS A 204 -11.73 -5.44 9.24
N ILE A 205 -11.11 -6.21 10.12
CA ILE A 205 -10.87 -7.63 9.92
C ILE A 205 -11.57 -8.42 11.02
N SER A 206 -12.33 -9.44 10.62
CA SER A 206 -13.05 -10.34 11.52
C SER A 206 -13.01 -11.77 11.01
N ARG A 207 -13.55 -12.71 11.78
CA ARG A 207 -13.88 -14.04 11.25
C ARG A 207 -15.23 -13.98 10.56
N TRP A 208 -15.47 -14.88 9.60
CA TRP A 208 -16.83 -15.14 9.14
C TRP A 208 -17.67 -15.60 10.33
N GLU A 209 -18.82 -14.96 10.53
CA GLU A 209 -19.85 -15.49 11.42
C GLU A 209 -20.53 -16.67 10.70
N ASP A 210 -20.62 -17.82 11.38
CA ASP A 210 -21.39 -18.98 10.91
C ASP A 210 -22.90 -18.68 10.81
#